data_AF-A0AAW4JAI8-F1
#
_entry.id   AF-A0AAW4JAI8-F1
#
_cell.length_a   1.000
_cell.length_b   1.000
_cell.length_c   1.000
_cell.angle_alpha   90.00
_cell.angle_beta   90.00
_cell.angle_gamma   90.00
#
_symmetry.space_group_name_H-M   'P 1'
#
loop_
_entity.id
_entity.type
_entity.pdbx_description
1 polymer ?
#
loop_
_entity_poly.entity_id
_entity_poly.type
_entity_poly.pdbx_seq_one_letter_code
_entity_poly.pdbx_strand_id
1 'polypeptide(L)' 'MKSQATASTSQTTVPYGYALRMFIGWSILYFGTLVGFIELLRSNII' A
#
# COMPACT_ATOMS: atom_id res chain seq x y z
N MET A 1 -14.40 39.33 -5.24
CA MET A 1 -14.57 37.91 -5.64
C MET A 1 -13.41 37.12 -5.05
N LYS A 2 -13.71 35.94 -4.48
CA LYS A 2 -12.89 35.19 -3.52
C LYS A 2 -11.76 34.43 -4.23
N SER A 3 -10.50 34.86 -4.07
CA SER A 3 -9.34 34.03 -4.41
C SER A 3 -9.16 32.99 -3.32
N GLN A 4 -9.79 31.84 -3.53
CA GLN A 4 -9.72 30.69 -2.66
C GLN A 4 -8.29 30.13 -2.68
N ALA A 5 -7.64 30.17 -1.52
CA ALA A 5 -6.46 29.37 -1.23
C ALA A 5 -6.77 27.91 -1.58
N THR A 6 -6.28 27.45 -2.73
CA THR A 6 -6.13 26.03 -3.01
C THR A 6 -4.64 25.80 -2.95
N ALA A 7 -4.23 25.09 -1.89
CA ALA A 7 -2.89 24.59 -1.73
C ALA A 7 -2.40 24.05 -3.07
N SER A 8 -1.12 24.27 -3.36
CA SER A 8 -0.35 23.66 -4.42
C SER A 8 -0.33 22.14 -4.19
N THR A 9 -1.47 21.48 -4.31
CA THR A 9 -1.59 20.04 -4.36
C THR A 9 -1.00 19.69 -5.71
N SER A 10 0.30 19.45 -5.73
CA SER A 10 0.96 18.78 -6.82
C SER A 10 0.12 17.54 -7.07
N GLN A 11 -0.71 17.56 -8.11
CA GLN A 11 -1.34 16.36 -8.62
C GLN A 11 -0.17 15.57 -9.17
N THR A 12 0.54 14.86 -8.29
CA THR A 12 1.52 13.87 -8.65
C THR A 12 0.68 12.81 -9.32
N THR A 13 0.48 12.94 -10.63
CA THR A 13 -0.22 11.96 -11.45
C THR A 13 0.61 10.70 -11.32
N VAL A 14 0.27 9.87 -10.34
CA VAL A 14 0.97 8.63 -10.09
C VAL A 14 0.69 7.78 -11.32
N PRO A 15 1.68 7.54 -12.19
CA PRO A 15 1.43 6.85 -13.42
C PRO A 15 0.90 5.47 -13.08
N TYR A 16 -0.12 5.03 -13.81
CA TYR A 16 -0.81 3.76 -13.52
C TYR A 16 0.18 2.58 -13.38
N GLY A 17 1.24 2.56 -14.17
CA GLY A 17 2.32 1.57 -14.06
C GLY A 17 3.09 1.62 -12.73
N TYR A 18 3.28 2.79 -12.13
CA TYR A 18 3.87 2.93 -10.80
C TYR A 18 2.90 2.45 -9.71
N ALA A 19 1.61 2.83 -9.81
CA ALA A 19 0.59 2.36 -8.87
C ALA A 19 0.45 0.83 -8.91
N LEU A 20 0.47 0.23 -10.10
CA LEU A 20 0.41 -1.22 -10.29
C LEU A 20 1.65 -1.92 -9.71
N ARG A 21 2.86 -1.40 -9.98
CA ARG A 21 4.10 -1.94 -9.39
C ARG A 21 4.10 -1.86 -7.88
N MET A 22 3.64 -0.73 -7.34
CA MET A 22 3.48 -0.53 -5.92
C MET A 22 2.50 -1.55 -5.34
N PHE A 23 1.30 -1.67 -5.90
CA PHE A 23 0.29 -2.65 -5.49
C PHE A 23 0.79 -4.10 -5.47
N ILE A 24 1.54 -4.51 -6.50
CA ILE A 24 2.12 -5.86 -6.58
C ILE A 24 3.15 -6.08 -5.47
N GLY A 25 4.04 -5.10 -5.24
CA GLY A 25 5.03 -5.16 -4.16
C GLY A 25 4.39 -5.25 -2.78
N TRP A 26 3.38 -4.42 -2.51
CA TRP A 26 2.62 -4.46 -1.26
C TRP A 26 1.83 -5.76 -1.09
N SER A 27 1.29 -6.32 -2.18
CA SER A 27 0.56 -7.60 -2.14
C SER A 27 1.47 -8.77 -1.76
N ILE A 28 2.68 -8.86 -2.35
CA ILE A 28 3.65 -9.91 -2.02
C ILE A 28 4.09 -9.78 -0.56
N LEU A 29 4.38 -8.56 -0.11
CA LEU A 29 4.72 -8.30 1.29
C LEU A 29 3.58 -8.72 2.23
N TYR A 30 2.33 -8.43 1.87
CA TYR A 30 1.15 -8.80 2.64
C TYR A 30 0.96 -10.33 2.71
N PHE A 31 1.07 -11.04 1.59
CA PHE A 31 0.95 -12.50 1.60
C PHE A 31 2.10 -13.16 2.37
N GLY A 32 3.32 -12.65 2.25
CA GLY A 32 4.47 -13.17 3.00
C GLY A 32 4.30 -13.01 4.51
N THR A 33 3.87 -11.83 4.97
CA THR A 33 3.60 -11.61 6.39
C THR A 33 2.39 -12.40 6.90
N LEU A 34 1.33 -12.50 6.10
CA LEU A 34 0.15 -13.31 6.42
C LEU A 34 0.51 -14.78 6.62
N VAL A 35 1.26 -15.37 5.68
CA VAL A 35 1.69 -16.77 5.77
C VAL A 35 2.58 -16.99 6.99
N GLY A 36 3.58 -16.15 7.21
CA GLY A 36 4.44 -16.23 8.40
C GLY A 36 3.67 -16.07 9.72
N PHE A 37 2.66 -15.20 9.74
CA PHE A 37 1.79 -15.01 10.90
C PHE A 37 0.92 -16.23 11.16
N ILE A 38 0.33 -16.83 10.12
CA ILE A 38 -0.42 -18.09 10.22
C ILE A 38 0.48 -19.23 10.72
N GLU A 39 1.72 -19.30 10.24
CA GLU A 39 2.71 -20.28 10.68
C GLU A 39 3.03 -20.12 12.19
N LEU A 40 3.21 -18.88 12.65
CA LEU A 40 3.45 -18.55 14.06
C LEU A 40 2.26 -18.90 14.95
N LEU A 41 1.03 -18.56 14.53
CA LEU A 41 -0.19 -18.95 15.24
C LEU A 41 -0.32 -20.47 15.31
N ARG A 42 -0.07 -21.17 14.20
CA ARG A 42 -0.11 -22.64 14.15
C ARG A 42 0.94 -23.26 15.07
N SER A 43 2.15 -22.71 15.12
CA SER A 43 3.22 -23.21 15.99
C SER A 43 3.05 -22.84 17.46
N ASN A 44 2.18 -21.89 17.80
CA ASN A 44 1.90 -21.47 19.18
C ASN A 44 0.61 -22.10 19.75
N ILE A 45 -0.21 -22.74 18.91
CA ILE A 45 -1.45 -23.44 19.32
C ILE A 45 -1.23 -24.94 19.59
N ILE A 46 -0.19 -25.53 18.99
CA ILE A 46 0.30 -26.89 19.29
C ILE A 46 1.34 -26.83 20.41
#